data_AF-A0A847N835-F1
#
_entry.id   AF-A0A847N835-F1
#
_cell.length_a   1.000
_cell.length_b   1.000
_cell.length_c   1.000
_cell.angle_alpha   90.00
_cell.angle_beta   90.00
_cell.angle_gamma   90.00
#
_symmetry.space_group_name_H-M   'P 1'
#
loop_
_entity.id
_entity.type
_entity.pdbx_description
1 polymer ?
#
loop_
_entity_poly.entity_id
_entity_poly.type
_entity_poly.pdbx_seq_one_letter_code
_entity_poly.pdbx_strand_id
1 'polypeptide(L)'
;MGQIHHIKKKKNGKHLNFEDRQFIEYLVKKAYPKKVSIQMLVDAVGSSESTIRRELKRGKVLQVSSELVEYHSYSAEIAQSNYDYNATAKGPSLKIAKDYDFVKHVEKKIINDKYSPDAVIMELEQTGFINPDTDLEFATKICTKTLYNYIDQGLFPNLTNKDLPREGKEIKRKQRRIRKSYRSVDGKSIWDRPEEANKRLETGHWEMDCIEGPKDGNGNCLLTMVDRASRITLIFKLANQNQEEVIKVLDSMERKLGRVSFNEKFKTITVDNGSEFLDHKGMEKSLRSKTKPRTQIYYCHPYSSWERGTNEQTNGIIRRFIPKGKVISLFAKGDIQEIEDWLNNYPRRIFDGKSANEIRKNLIKAA
;
A
#
# COMPACT_ATOMS: atom_id res chain seq x y z
N MET A 1 8.71 58.91 -22.30
CA MET A 1 7.54 58.53 -21.48
C MET A 1 7.86 57.21 -20.78
N GLY A 2 7.81 57.23 -19.45
CA GLY A 2 8.45 56.24 -18.58
C GLY A 2 7.84 54.84 -18.61
N GLN A 3 8.71 53.84 -18.48
CA GLN A 3 8.34 52.49 -18.07
C GLN A 3 7.73 52.56 -16.66
N ILE A 4 6.42 52.31 -16.60
CA ILE A 4 5.70 52.13 -15.34
C ILE A 4 6.18 50.81 -14.74
N HIS A 5 7.00 50.90 -13.69
CA HIS A 5 7.41 49.76 -12.89
C HIS A 5 6.19 49.10 -12.25
N HIS A 6 5.66 48.04 -12.88
CA HIS A 6 4.72 47.13 -12.24
C HIS A 6 5.48 46.25 -11.22
N ILE A 7 5.85 46.82 -10.08
CA ILE A 7 6.30 46.04 -8.92
C ILE A 7 5.06 45.27 -8.45
N LYS A 8 5.10 43.93 -8.55
CA LYS A 8 4.04 43.06 -8.02
C LYS A 8 3.82 43.40 -6.54
N LYS A 9 2.74 44.11 -6.21
CA LYS A 9 2.31 44.29 -4.82
C LYS A 9 2.11 42.91 -4.20
N LYS A 10 2.78 42.68 -3.07
CA LYS A 10 2.71 41.40 -2.34
C LYS A 10 1.24 41.11 -1.99
N LYS A 11 0.76 39.89 -2.30
CA LYS A 11 -0.63 39.50 -1.97
C LYS A 11 -0.85 39.59 -0.46
N ASN A 12 -1.95 40.22 -0.05
CA ASN A 12 -2.38 40.29 1.35
C ASN A 12 -2.44 38.89 1.98
N GLY A 13 -2.00 38.77 3.25
CA GLY A 13 -2.04 37.53 4.02
C GLY A 13 -0.81 36.61 3.92
N LYS A 14 0.25 37.00 3.21
CA LYS A 14 1.52 36.24 3.19
C LYS A 14 2.44 36.64 4.34
N HIS A 15 3.03 35.65 5.02
CA HIS A 15 4.09 35.87 6.00
C HIS A 15 5.34 36.51 5.36
N LEU A 16 6.15 37.20 6.16
CA LEU A 16 7.47 37.69 5.74
C LEU A 16 8.37 36.47 5.48
N ASN A 17 9.05 36.45 4.33
CA ASN A 17 10.08 35.45 4.05
C ASN A 17 11.42 35.92 4.66
N PHE A 18 12.47 35.09 4.58
CA PHE A 18 13.76 35.45 5.16
C PHE A 18 14.40 36.66 4.47
N GLU A 19 14.24 36.78 3.15
CA GLU A 19 14.74 37.94 2.37
C GLU A 19 14.11 39.26 2.83
N ASP A 20 12.80 39.29 3.06
CA ASP A 20 12.08 40.45 3.62
C ASP A 20 12.65 40.82 4.99
N ARG A 21 12.95 39.82 5.83
CA ARG A 21 13.54 40.05 7.16
C ARG A 21 14.95 40.62 7.05
N GLN A 22 15.80 40.10 6.16
CA GLN A 22 17.14 40.62 5.92
C GLN A 22 17.10 42.06 5.39
N PHE A 23 16.13 42.37 4.53
CA PHE A 23 15.95 43.72 4.03
C PHE A 23 15.52 44.71 5.12
N ILE A 24 14.62 44.31 6.02
CA ILE A 24 14.26 45.10 7.22
C ILE A 24 15.51 45.34 8.09
N GLU A 25 16.32 44.30 8.32
CA GLU A 25 17.56 44.43 9.09
C GLU A 25 18.55 45.39 8.46
N TYR A 26 18.75 45.32 7.14
CA TYR A 26 19.59 46.27 6.41
C TYR A 26 19.12 47.72 6.62
N LEU A 27 17.83 48.00 6.48
CA LEU A 27 17.29 49.34 6.65
C LEU A 27 17.40 49.84 8.09
N VAL A 28 17.13 48.98 9.07
CA VAL A 28 17.27 49.31 10.51
C VAL A 28 18.72 49.63 10.86
N LYS A 29 19.69 48.82 10.40
CA LYS A 29 21.12 49.07 10.63
C LYS A 29 21.61 50.32 9.92
N LYS A 30 21.18 50.57 8.68
CA LYS A 30 21.59 51.74 7.89
C LYS A 30 21.12 53.07 8.50
N ALA A 31 19.98 53.08 9.18
CA ALA A 31 19.46 54.31 9.78
C ALA A 31 20.09 54.66 11.13
N TYR A 32 20.80 53.73 11.78
CA TYR A 32 21.47 53.96 13.06
C TYR A 32 22.42 55.18 12.97
N PRO A 33 22.42 56.10 13.95
CA PRO A 33 21.75 56.04 15.27
C PRO A 33 20.28 56.49 15.28
N LYS A 34 19.72 56.93 14.14
CA LYS A 34 18.32 57.33 14.04
C LYS A 34 17.41 56.09 13.90
N LYS A 35 16.15 56.22 14.33
CA LYS A 35 15.15 55.17 14.13
C LYS A 35 14.55 55.28 12.72
N VAL A 36 14.45 54.14 12.02
CA VAL A 36 13.69 54.07 10.77
C VAL A 36 12.21 54.34 11.06
N SER A 37 11.56 55.13 10.19
CA SER A 37 10.11 55.28 10.24
C SER A 37 9.42 53.96 9.89
N ILE A 38 8.40 53.59 10.66
CA ILE A 38 7.64 52.35 10.40
C ILE A 38 6.96 52.43 9.03
N GLN A 39 6.53 53.62 8.60
CA GLN A 39 5.94 53.82 7.26
C GLN A 39 6.94 53.50 6.15
N MET A 40 8.21 53.89 6.32
CA MET A 40 9.27 53.57 5.36
C MET A 40 9.49 52.05 5.23
N LEU A 41 9.42 51.31 6.34
CA LEU A 41 9.51 49.85 6.31
C LEU A 41 8.28 49.20 5.67
N VAL A 42 7.09 49.75 5.92
CA VAL A 42 5.83 49.33 5.29
C VAL A 42 5.90 49.48 3.78
N ASP A 43 6.35 50.65 3.30
CA ASP A 43 6.46 50.96 1.87
C ASP A 43 7.56 50.12 1.20
N ALA A 44 8.67 49.89 1.89
CA ALA A 44 9.81 49.13 1.37
C ALA A 44 9.52 47.62 1.26
N VAL A 45 8.80 47.03 2.23
CA VAL A 45 8.52 45.58 2.30
C VAL A 45 7.13 45.24 1.73
N GLY A 46 6.26 46.23 1.55
CA GLY A 46 4.90 46.04 1.05
C GLY A 46 4.01 45.22 2.00
N SER A 47 4.16 45.41 3.32
CA SER A 47 3.42 44.69 4.37
C SER A 47 2.72 45.65 5.33
N SER A 48 1.61 45.24 5.95
CA SER A 48 0.86 46.12 6.87
C SER A 48 1.71 46.60 8.05
N GLU A 49 1.40 47.79 8.57
CA GLU A 49 2.08 48.39 9.73
C GLU A 49 2.11 47.44 10.93
N SER A 50 0.99 46.77 11.22
CA SER A 50 0.88 45.80 12.32
C SER A 50 1.78 44.57 12.12
N THR A 51 2.04 44.16 10.87
CA THR A 51 2.99 43.07 10.57
C THR A 51 4.42 43.52 10.88
N ILE A 52 4.82 44.70 10.40
CA ILE A 52 6.16 45.25 10.63
C ILE A 52 6.43 45.47 12.13
N ARG A 53 5.47 46.04 12.87
CA ARG A 53 5.59 46.22 14.34
C ARG A 53 5.79 44.89 15.07
N ARG A 54 5.02 43.86 14.72
CA ARG A 54 5.17 42.51 15.30
C ARG A 54 6.50 41.87 14.91
N GLU A 55 6.97 42.10 13.69
CA GLU A 55 8.27 41.60 13.22
C GLU A 55 9.43 42.23 14.00
N LEU A 56 9.46 43.56 14.08
CA LEU A 56 10.49 44.30 14.82
C LEU A 56 10.55 43.89 16.28
N LYS A 57 9.39 43.62 16.90
CA LYS A 57 9.32 43.07 18.27
C LYS A 57 9.91 41.65 18.35
N ARG A 58 9.65 40.80 17.36
CA ARG A 58 10.12 39.40 17.32
C ARG A 58 11.64 39.29 17.15
N GLY A 59 12.23 40.17 16.36
CA GLY A 59 13.68 40.20 16.09
C GLY A 59 14.47 41.19 16.94
N LYS A 60 13.87 41.76 17.99
CA LYS A 60 14.53 42.78 18.81
C LYS A 60 15.71 42.18 19.57
N VAL A 61 16.90 42.74 19.36
CA VAL A 61 18.15 42.32 20.00
C VAL A 61 18.85 43.51 20.65
N LEU A 62 19.67 43.25 21.67
CA LEU A 62 20.61 44.23 22.23
C LEU A 62 21.95 44.08 21.50
N GLN A 63 22.50 45.18 20.98
CA GLN A 63 23.78 45.22 20.30
C GLN A 63 24.67 46.29 20.95
N VAL A 64 25.97 46.15 20.80
CA VAL A 64 26.96 47.12 21.29
C VAL A 64 27.52 47.87 20.09
N SER A 65 27.55 49.21 20.16
CA SER A 65 28.14 50.06 19.13
C SER A 65 29.67 50.05 19.19
N SER A 66 30.34 50.60 18.18
CA SER A 66 31.80 50.80 18.20
C SER A 66 32.29 51.68 19.35
N GLU A 67 31.41 52.49 19.93
CA GLU A 67 31.66 53.35 21.09
C GLU A 67 31.36 52.64 22.42
N LEU A 68 31.14 51.32 22.39
CA LEU A 68 30.78 50.48 23.54
C LEU A 68 29.46 50.86 24.21
N VAL A 69 28.54 51.49 23.47
CA VAL A 69 27.21 51.84 23.96
C VAL A 69 26.20 50.77 23.53
N GLU A 70 25.42 50.28 24.48
CA GLU A 70 24.34 49.34 24.21
C GLU A 70 23.15 50.03 23.53
N TYR A 71 22.62 49.41 22.47
CA TYR A 71 21.43 49.88 21.79
C TYR A 71 20.55 48.72 21.31
N HIS A 72 19.26 49.00 21.15
CA HIS A 72 18.34 48.02 20.58
C HIS A 72 18.37 48.07 19.06
N SER A 73 18.59 46.91 18.45
CA SER A 73 18.58 46.70 17.02
C SER A 73 17.58 45.61 16.64
N TYR A 74 17.52 45.28 15.35
CA TYR A 74 16.72 44.19 14.82
C TYR A 74 17.64 43.19 14.11
N SER A 75 17.45 41.89 14.37
CA SER A 75 18.15 40.79 13.72
C SER A 75 17.15 39.91 12.96
N ALA A 76 17.39 39.72 11.66
CA ALA A 76 16.58 38.85 10.83
C ALA A 76 16.71 37.38 11.25
N GLU A 77 17.91 36.95 11.66
CA GLU A 77 18.18 35.58 12.12
C GLU A 77 17.40 35.24 13.38
N ILE A 78 17.40 36.13 14.38
CA ILE A 78 16.61 35.93 15.60
C ILE A 78 15.12 35.97 15.30
N ALA A 79 14.66 36.87 14.43
CA ALA A 79 13.27 36.94 14.02
C ALA A 79 12.81 35.66 13.31
N GLN A 80 13.66 35.10 12.44
CA GLN A 80 13.43 33.86 11.72
C GLN A 80 13.43 32.66 12.66
N SER A 81 14.44 32.52 13.53
CA SER A 81 14.53 31.47 14.53
C SER A 81 13.31 31.45 15.46
N ASN A 82 12.89 32.62 15.95
CA ASN A 82 11.67 32.75 16.75
C ASN A 82 10.39 32.39 15.96
N TYR A 83 10.34 32.70 14.66
CA TYR A 83 9.21 32.33 13.81
C TYR A 83 9.16 30.81 13.62
N ASP A 84 10.30 30.17 13.34
CA ASP A 84 10.42 28.73 13.12
C ASP A 84 10.13 27.95 14.41
N TYR A 85 10.67 28.39 15.55
CA TYR A 85 10.35 27.82 16.87
C TYR A 85 8.85 27.91 17.19
N ASN A 86 8.24 29.09 17.02
CA ASN A 86 6.79 29.19 17.24
C ASN A 86 5.98 28.38 16.22
N ALA A 87 6.54 28.08 15.05
CA ALA A 87 5.88 27.23 14.06
C ALA A 87 5.92 25.75 14.47
N THR A 88 6.93 25.28 15.22
CA THR A 88 6.94 23.90 15.74
C THR A 88 5.85 23.66 16.77
N ALA A 89 5.42 24.70 17.49
CA ALA A 89 4.31 24.65 18.44
C ALA A 89 2.92 24.71 17.76
N LYS A 90 2.88 24.90 16.43
CA LYS A 90 1.62 24.91 15.66
C LYS A 90 1.25 23.50 15.24
N GLY A 91 -0.04 23.18 15.38
CA GLY A 91 -0.62 21.94 14.86
C GLY A 91 -1.48 21.25 15.90
N PRO A 92 -2.38 20.34 15.48
CA PRO A 92 -3.09 19.49 16.41
C PRO A 92 -2.10 18.57 17.13
N SER A 93 -2.35 18.31 18.41
CA SER A 93 -1.61 17.28 19.14
C SER A 93 -1.72 15.93 18.41
N LEU A 94 -0.65 15.16 18.39
CA LEU A 94 -0.63 13.82 17.81
C LEU A 94 -1.69 12.93 18.49
N LYS A 95 -2.58 12.33 17.70
CA LYS A 95 -3.69 11.52 18.23
C LYS A 95 -3.18 10.28 18.98
N ILE A 96 -2.09 9.67 18.48
CA ILE A 96 -1.47 8.47 19.07
C ILE A 96 -0.68 8.75 20.36
N ALA A 97 -0.41 10.01 20.72
CA ALA A 97 0.56 10.34 21.77
C ALA A 97 0.21 9.80 23.16
N LYS A 98 -1.08 9.50 23.41
CA LYS A 98 -1.57 9.02 24.72
C LYS A 98 -2.16 7.62 24.66
N ASP A 99 -2.26 7.01 23.49
CA ASP A 99 -2.94 5.74 23.28
C ASP A 99 -1.93 4.64 22.96
N TYR A 100 -1.25 4.19 24.01
CA TYR A 100 -0.20 3.17 23.89
C TYR A 100 -0.74 1.81 23.45
N ASP A 101 -2.00 1.51 23.77
CA ASP A 101 -2.63 0.25 23.39
C ASP A 101 -2.94 0.24 21.89
N PHE A 102 -3.42 1.35 21.33
CA PHE A 102 -3.56 1.50 19.88
C PHE A 102 -2.21 1.32 19.16
N VAL A 103 -1.15 1.94 19.68
CA VAL A 103 0.20 1.82 19.11
C VAL A 103 0.66 0.36 19.11
N LYS A 104 0.58 -0.34 20.25
CA LYS A 104 0.94 -1.76 20.37
C LYS A 104 0.13 -2.64 19.43
N HIS A 105 -1.17 -2.40 19.32
CA HIS A 105 -2.05 -3.17 18.45
C HIS A 105 -1.66 -3.02 16.98
N VAL A 106 -1.42 -1.78 16.53
CA VAL A 106 -0.97 -1.50 15.16
C VAL A 106 0.38 -2.14 14.87
N GLU A 107 1.35 -2.04 15.79
CA GLU A 107 2.67 -2.68 15.65
C GLU A 107 2.55 -4.20 15.53
N LYS A 108 1.77 -4.84 16.42
CA LYS A 108 1.50 -6.28 16.38
C LYS A 108 0.91 -6.70 15.03
N LYS A 109 -0.14 -6.01 14.56
CA LYS A 109 -0.82 -6.33 13.31
C LYS A 109 0.08 -6.19 12.08
N ILE A 110 0.90 -5.16 12.02
CA ILE A 110 1.75 -4.91 10.84
C ILE A 110 3.00 -5.79 10.87
N ILE A 111 3.71 -5.85 12.01
CA ILE A 111 5.01 -6.53 12.13
C ILE A 111 4.82 -8.05 12.21
N ASN A 112 3.93 -8.51 13.09
CA ASN A 112 3.76 -9.95 13.36
C ASN A 112 2.75 -10.54 12.38
N ASP A 113 1.56 -9.93 12.30
CA ASP A 113 0.47 -10.50 11.49
C ASP A 113 0.60 -10.13 10.00
N LYS A 114 1.58 -9.32 9.61
CA LYS A 114 1.88 -8.91 8.21
C LYS A 114 0.75 -8.15 7.51
N TYR A 115 -0.07 -7.41 8.26
CA TYR A 115 -1.12 -6.57 7.71
C TYR A 115 -0.55 -5.33 7.04
N SER A 116 -1.23 -4.82 6.01
CA SER A 116 -0.98 -3.46 5.52
C SER A 116 -1.66 -2.43 6.42
N PRO A 117 -1.15 -1.20 6.54
CA PRO A 117 -1.82 -0.12 7.29
C PRO A 117 -3.29 0.07 6.92
N ASP A 118 -3.63 -0.03 5.62
CA ASP A 118 -5.03 0.05 5.16
C ASP A 118 -5.89 -1.09 5.71
N ALA A 119 -5.34 -2.30 5.81
CA ALA A 119 -6.06 -3.46 6.34
C ALA A 119 -6.29 -3.37 7.84
N VAL A 120 -5.33 -2.82 8.59
CA VAL A 120 -5.50 -2.56 10.03
C VAL A 120 -6.63 -1.56 10.26
N ILE A 121 -6.65 -0.46 9.51
CA ILE A 121 -7.73 0.54 9.65
C ILE A 121 -9.08 -0.05 9.22
N MET A 122 -9.15 -0.81 8.13
CA MET A 122 -10.40 -1.46 7.71
C MET A 122 -10.92 -2.45 8.77
N GLU A 123 -10.05 -3.24 9.38
CA GLU A 123 -10.42 -4.15 10.48
C GLU A 123 -10.95 -3.36 11.68
N LEU A 124 -10.25 -2.30 12.09
CA LEU A 124 -10.67 -1.44 13.19
C LEU A 124 -12.00 -0.72 12.90
N GLU A 125 -12.23 -0.25 11.67
CA GLU A 125 -13.50 0.36 11.29
C GLU A 125 -14.67 -0.64 11.41
N GLN A 126 -14.45 -1.91 11.06
CA GLN A 126 -15.46 -2.97 11.19
C GLN A 126 -15.75 -3.35 12.64
N THR A 127 -14.72 -3.37 13.50
CA THR A 127 -14.90 -3.66 14.92
C THR A 127 -15.33 -2.44 15.74
N GLY A 128 -15.41 -1.25 15.13
CA GLY A 128 -15.73 -0.02 15.85
C GLY A 128 -14.58 0.50 16.73
N PHE A 129 -13.33 0.22 16.34
CA PHE A 129 -12.11 0.55 17.08
C PHE A 129 -12.05 -0.10 18.47
N ILE A 130 -12.63 -1.29 18.61
CA ILE A 130 -12.53 -2.07 19.86
C ILE A 130 -11.19 -2.81 19.90
N ASN A 131 -10.51 -2.72 21.03
CA ASN A 131 -9.30 -3.45 21.31
C ASN A 131 -9.66 -4.93 21.61
N PRO A 132 -9.17 -5.90 20.81
CA PRO A 132 -9.49 -7.30 21.01
C PRO A 132 -8.90 -7.91 22.28
N ASP A 133 -7.87 -7.28 22.88
CA ASP A 133 -7.22 -7.80 24.09
C ASP A 133 -7.92 -7.31 25.38
N THR A 134 -8.66 -6.19 25.33
CA THR A 134 -9.29 -5.58 26.51
C THR A 134 -10.81 -5.37 26.38
N ASP A 135 -11.38 -5.58 25.19
CA ASP A 135 -12.77 -5.27 24.83
C ASP A 135 -13.17 -3.79 25.04
N LEU A 136 -12.19 -2.89 25.19
CA LEU A 136 -12.40 -1.46 25.31
C LEU A 136 -12.14 -0.74 23.99
N GLU A 137 -12.84 0.36 23.75
CA GLU A 137 -12.63 1.19 22.57
C GLU A 137 -11.29 1.95 22.66
N PHE A 138 -10.50 1.94 21.58
CA PHE A 138 -9.32 2.77 21.46
C PHE A 138 -9.70 4.25 21.51
N ALA A 139 -8.95 5.04 22.28
CA ALA A 139 -9.13 6.49 22.31
C ALA A 139 -8.81 7.14 20.95
N THR A 140 -7.94 6.50 20.16
CA THR A 140 -7.46 6.97 18.87
C THR A 140 -8.31 6.45 17.71
N LYS A 141 -8.95 7.39 16.99
CA LYS A 141 -9.61 7.13 15.72
C LYS A 141 -8.92 7.89 14.59
N ILE A 142 -8.31 7.14 13.68
CA ILE A 142 -7.54 7.67 12.55
C ILE A 142 -7.90 6.95 11.25
N CYS A 143 -7.73 7.63 10.12
CA CYS A 143 -7.87 7.03 8.81
C CYS A 143 -6.52 6.50 8.31
N THR A 144 -6.55 5.67 7.27
CA THR A 144 -5.37 5.07 6.63
C THR A 144 -4.27 6.10 6.32
N LYS A 145 -4.64 7.28 5.79
CA LYS A 145 -3.68 8.34 5.45
C LYS A 145 -2.92 8.85 6.67
N THR A 146 -3.61 9.04 7.80
CA THR A 146 -2.99 9.48 9.04
C THR A 146 -2.05 8.41 9.59
N LEU A 147 -2.43 7.13 9.50
CA LEU A 147 -1.55 6.04 9.91
C LEU A 147 -0.25 6.00 9.09
N TYR A 148 -0.33 6.09 7.76
CA TYR A 148 0.86 6.21 6.91
C TYR A 148 1.74 7.41 7.28
N ASN A 149 1.14 8.59 7.45
CA ASN A 149 1.89 9.80 7.84
C ASN A 149 2.63 9.61 9.16
N TYR A 150 2.05 8.91 10.13
CA TYR A 150 2.69 8.65 11.42
C TYR A 150 3.85 7.65 11.31
N ILE A 151 3.72 6.64 10.45
CA ILE A 151 4.80 5.69 10.15
C ILE A 151 5.95 6.41 9.42
N ASP A 152 5.63 7.25 8.43
CA ASP A 152 6.61 8.04 7.68
C ASP A 152 7.38 9.04 8.55
N GLN A 153 6.71 9.59 9.57
CA GLN A 153 7.33 10.48 10.56
C GLN A 153 8.13 9.73 11.64
N GLY A 154 8.13 8.39 11.65
CA GLY A 154 8.83 7.59 12.65
C GLY A 154 8.25 7.72 14.06
N LEU A 155 6.94 7.96 14.17
CA LEU A 155 6.28 8.14 15.47
C LEU A 155 5.99 6.83 16.21
N PHE A 156 6.18 5.69 15.54
CA PHE A 156 6.06 4.37 16.15
C PHE A 156 7.43 3.89 16.66
N PRO A 157 7.52 3.36 17.89
CA PRO A 157 8.79 2.87 18.44
C PRO A 157 9.44 1.72 17.65
N ASN A 158 8.64 0.75 17.22
CA ASN A 158 9.13 -0.50 16.61
C ASN A 158 8.73 -0.64 15.14
N LEU A 159 7.79 0.17 14.65
CA LEU A 159 7.27 0.10 13.29
C LEU A 159 7.91 1.16 12.39
N THR A 160 8.52 0.70 11.30
CA THR A 160 9.13 1.55 10.28
C THR A 160 8.59 1.23 8.89
N ASN A 161 8.96 2.04 7.90
CA ASN A 161 8.62 1.79 6.50
C ASN A 161 9.17 0.47 5.92
N LYS A 162 10.17 -0.13 6.58
CA LYS A 162 10.73 -1.45 6.18
C LYS A 162 9.81 -2.60 6.53
N ASP A 163 8.96 -2.43 7.54
CA ASP A 163 8.03 -3.46 7.99
C ASP A 163 6.76 -3.49 7.12
N LEU A 164 6.56 -2.47 6.28
CA LEU A 164 5.43 -2.39 5.38
C LEU A 164 5.53 -3.44 4.27
N PRO A 165 4.41 -4.07 3.85
CA PRO A 165 4.45 -5.20 2.92
C PRO A 165 5.06 -4.98 1.54
N ARG A 166 5.27 -3.73 1.13
CA ARG A 166 5.92 -3.37 -0.14
C ARG A 166 7.25 -2.64 0.04
N GLU A 167 7.73 -2.46 1.28
CA GLU A 167 9.07 -1.96 1.63
C GLU A 167 9.54 -0.71 0.86
N GLY A 168 8.62 0.16 0.40
CA GLY A 168 8.97 1.26 -0.50
C GLY A 168 9.78 0.81 -1.74
N LYS A 169 9.55 -0.43 -2.25
CA LYS A 169 10.34 -1.07 -3.31
C LYS A 169 10.70 -0.08 -4.42
N GLU A 170 12.00 0.15 -4.59
CA GLU A 170 12.53 0.88 -5.73
C GLU A 170 12.05 0.22 -7.03
N ILE A 171 11.61 1.05 -7.98
CA ILE A 171 11.23 0.59 -9.32
C ILE A 171 12.45 -0.07 -9.93
N LYS A 172 12.45 -1.41 -9.99
CA LYS A 172 13.54 -2.17 -10.62
C LYS A 172 13.70 -1.70 -12.06
N ARG A 173 14.95 -1.44 -12.48
CA ARG A 173 15.32 -1.13 -13.87
C ARG A 173 14.68 -2.15 -14.81
N LYS A 174 14.12 -1.67 -15.93
CA LYS A 174 13.55 -2.52 -17.01
C LYS A 174 14.58 -3.57 -17.40
N GLN A 175 14.33 -4.83 -17.03
CA GLN A 175 15.11 -5.95 -17.54
C GLN A 175 14.83 -6.13 -19.04
N ARG A 176 15.87 -6.49 -19.79
CA ARG A 176 15.80 -6.77 -21.22
C ARG A 176 14.79 -7.89 -21.45
N ARG A 177 13.77 -7.63 -22.28
CA ARG A 177 12.76 -8.62 -22.68
C ARG A 177 13.46 -9.79 -23.37
N ILE A 178 13.55 -10.93 -22.70
CA ILE A 178 13.89 -12.19 -23.35
C ILE A 178 12.63 -12.64 -24.09
N ARG A 179 12.69 -12.70 -25.43
CA ARG A 179 11.64 -13.34 -26.24
C ARG A 179 11.69 -14.83 -25.96
N LYS A 180 10.72 -15.36 -25.21
CA LYS A 180 10.44 -16.80 -25.22
C LYS A 180 9.59 -17.11 -26.46
N SER A 181 9.90 -18.20 -27.16
CA SER A 181 9.19 -18.56 -28.38
C SER A 181 7.70 -18.79 -28.14
N TYR A 182 6.88 -18.45 -29.12
CA TYR A 182 5.47 -18.81 -29.15
C TYR A 182 5.36 -20.34 -29.02
N ARG A 183 4.64 -20.80 -28.00
CA ARG A 183 3.96 -22.09 -28.06
C ARG A 183 2.49 -21.74 -28.16
N SER A 184 1.93 -21.84 -29.37
CA SER A 184 0.49 -21.75 -29.54
C SER A 184 -0.11 -22.93 -28.78
N VAL A 185 -0.86 -22.63 -27.73
CA VAL A 185 -1.61 -23.68 -27.03
C VAL A 185 -2.88 -23.92 -27.83
N ASP A 186 -3.18 -25.18 -28.15
CA ASP A 186 -4.42 -25.62 -28.81
C ASP A 186 -5.61 -25.56 -27.83
N GLY A 187 -5.71 -24.50 -27.03
CA GLY A 187 -6.69 -24.33 -25.96
C GLY A 187 -7.61 -23.12 -26.18
N LYS A 188 -8.72 -23.07 -25.45
CA LYS A 188 -9.69 -21.96 -25.54
C LYS A 188 -9.05 -20.65 -25.11
N SER A 189 -9.34 -19.57 -25.83
CA SER A 189 -8.83 -18.24 -25.51
C SER A 189 -9.59 -17.64 -24.34
N ILE A 190 -8.95 -16.77 -23.56
CA ILE A 190 -9.61 -15.97 -22.52
C ILE A 190 -10.82 -15.17 -23.03
N TRP A 191 -10.88 -14.84 -24.32
CA TRP A 191 -12.04 -14.18 -24.93
C TRP A 191 -13.29 -15.07 -25.00
N ASP A 192 -13.11 -16.38 -25.05
CA ASP A 192 -14.20 -17.36 -25.12
C ASP A 192 -14.76 -17.70 -23.72
N ARG A 193 -14.21 -17.08 -22.67
CA ARG A 193 -14.61 -17.32 -21.29
C ARG A 193 -15.99 -16.69 -21.03
N PRO A 194 -16.87 -17.35 -20.23
CA PRO A 194 -18.18 -16.79 -19.88
C PRO A 194 -18.10 -15.38 -19.33
N GLU A 195 -19.10 -14.56 -19.66
CA GLU A 195 -19.12 -13.15 -19.31
C GLU A 195 -19.28 -12.93 -17.79
N GLU A 196 -19.90 -13.89 -17.11
CA GLU A 196 -20.03 -13.96 -15.65
C GLU A 196 -18.65 -14.02 -14.98
N ALA A 197 -17.68 -14.72 -15.56
CA ALA A 197 -16.29 -14.75 -15.09
C ALA A 197 -15.56 -13.42 -15.32
N ASN A 198 -15.85 -12.75 -16.44
CA ASN A 198 -15.24 -11.46 -16.78
C ASN A 198 -15.71 -10.37 -15.81
N LYS A 199 -17.03 -10.30 -15.61
CA LYS A 199 -17.71 -9.36 -14.70
C LYS A 199 -17.64 -9.76 -13.23
N ARG A 200 -17.17 -10.98 -12.92
CA ARG A 200 -16.98 -11.50 -11.56
C ARG A 200 -18.30 -11.59 -10.78
N LEU A 201 -19.37 -12.00 -11.48
CA LEU A 201 -20.73 -11.98 -10.94
C LEU A 201 -21.02 -13.17 -10.03
N GLU A 202 -20.37 -14.32 -10.28
CA GLU A 202 -20.59 -15.55 -9.52
C GLU A 202 -19.27 -16.25 -9.16
N THR A 203 -19.36 -17.10 -8.13
CA THR A 203 -18.26 -18.01 -7.76
C THR A 203 -18.16 -19.18 -8.74
N GLY A 204 -16.99 -19.78 -8.83
CA GLY A 204 -16.73 -20.96 -9.65
C GLY A 204 -15.82 -20.70 -10.84
N HIS A 205 -15.37 -19.46 -11.02
CA HIS A 205 -14.44 -19.06 -12.06
C HIS A 205 -13.08 -18.77 -11.43
N TRP A 206 -12.11 -19.65 -11.63
CA TRP A 206 -10.84 -19.59 -10.95
C TRP A 206 -9.72 -19.13 -11.87
N GLU A 207 -8.77 -18.39 -11.32
CA GLU A 207 -7.46 -18.18 -11.94
C GLU A 207 -6.46 -19.12 -11.27
N MET A 208 -5.66 -19.83 -12.05
CA MET A 208 -4.65 -20.78 -11.56
C MET A 208 -3.25 -20.32 -11.96
N ASP A 209 -2.30 -20.46 -11.04
CA ASP A 209 -0.91 -20.01 -11.23
C ASP A 209 0.06 -20.79 -10.36
N CYS A 210 1.34 -20.83 -10.77
CA CYS A 210 2.40 -21.48 -10.02
C CYS A 210 3.38 -20.46 -9.41
N ILE A 211 3.70 -20.64 -8.13
CA ILE A 211 4.74 -19.90 -7.42
C ILE A 211 5.96 -20.79 -7.25
N GLU A 212 7.03 -20.44 -7.95
CA GLU A 212 8.30 -21.15 -7.89
C GLU A 212 9.18 -20.73 -6.71
N GLY A 213 9.82 -21.72 -6.08
CA GLY A 213 10.97 -21.57 -5.21
C GLY A 213 12.30 -21.57 -6.00
N PRO A 214 13.44 -21.73 -5.31
CA PRO A 214 14.74 -21.98 -5.94
C PRO A 214 14.72 -23.21 -6.84
N LYS A 215 15.51 -23.16 -7.92
CA LYS A 215 15.57 -24.22 -8.94
C LYS A 215 16.19 -25.53 -8.46
N ASP A 216 16.97 -25.50 -7.39
CA ASP A 216 17.88 -26.60 -7.01
C ASP A 216 17.27 -27.57 -5.98
N GLY A 217 15.96 -27.81 -6.00
CA GLY A 217 15.34 -28.79 -5.10
C GLY A 217 13.95 -29.27 -5.49
N ASN A 218 13.64 -30.51 -5.09
CA ASN A 218 12.31 -31.12 -5.19
C ASN A 218 11.35 -30.48 -4.17
N GLY A 219 10.07 -30.37 -4.51
CA GLY A 219 9.03 -29.84 -3.62
C GLY A 219 8.98 -28.32 -3.54
N ASN A 220 9.45 -27.64 -4.60
CA ASN A 220 9.70 -26.20 -4.60
C ASN A 220 8.66 -25.38 -5.37
N CYS A 221 7.42 -25.85 -5.51
CA CYS A 221 6.37 -25.10 -6.19
C CYS A 221 5.06 -25.09 -5.39
N LEU A 222 4.35 -23.96 -5.41
CA LEU A 222 2.96 -23.88 -4.95
C LEU A 222 2.06 -23.65 -6.14
N LEU A 223 1.03 -24.46 -6.28
CA LEU A 223 -0.11 -24.17 -7.13
C LEU A 223 -1.08 -23.30 -6.35
N THR A 224 -1.47 -22.18 -6.93
CA THR A 224 -2.48 -21.29 -6.36
C THR A 224 -3.70 -21.28 -7.27
N MET A 225 -4.88 -21.29 -6.66
CA MET A 225 -6.14 -21.11 -7.37
C MET A 225 -6.93 -20.02 -6.67
N VAL A 226 -7.33 -18.97 -7.39
CA VAL A 226 -8.07 -17.83 -6.84
C VAL A 226 -9.41 -17.65 -7.54
N ASP A 227 -10.51 -17.69 -6.78
CA ASP A 227 -11.84 -17.43 -7.32
C ASP A 227 -12.00 -15.96 -7.74
N ARG A 228 -12.58 -15.74 -8.92
CA ARG A 228 -12.64 -14.41 -9.54
C ARG A 228 -13.69 -13.50 -8.92
N ALA A 229 -14.72 -14.02 -8.26
CA ALA A 229 -15.72 -13.22 -7.58
C ALA A 229 -15.34 -12.99 -6.11
N SER A 230 -15.18 -14.07 -5.36
CA SER A 230 -14.96 -14.05 -3.91
C SER A 230 -13.51 -13.80 -3.48
N ARG A 231 -12.53 -14.01 -4.37
CA ARG A 231 -11.08 -13.98 -4.06
C ARG A 231 -10.63 -15.02 -3.05
N ILE A 232 -11.43 -16.06 -2.83
CA ILE A 232 -10.98 -17.22 -2.06
C ILE A 232 -9.80 -17.83 -2.79
N THR A 233 -8.72 -18.03 -2.05
CA THR A 233 -7.50 -18.64 -2.52
C THR A 233 -7.38 -20.05 -1.96
N LEU A 234 -7.00 -20.99 -2.81
CA LEU A 234 -6.56 -22.34 -2.44
C LEU A 234 -5.08 -22.47 -2.79
N ILE A 235 -4.29 -23.07 -1.90
CA ILE A 235 -2.85 -23.24 -2.08
C ILE A 235 -2.49 -24.72 -1.93
N PHE A 236 -1.84 -25.28 -2.96
CA PHE A 236 -1.40 -26.67 -2.98
C PHE A 236 0.10 -26.75 -3.18
N LYS A 237 0.77 -27.56 -2.36
CA LYS A 237 2.20 -27.84 -2.53
C LYS A 237 2.40 -28.87 -3.64
N LEU A 238 3.24 -28.55 -4.61
CA LEU A 238 3.61 -29.43 -5.72
C LEU A 238 5.03 -29.95 -5.52
N ALA A 239 5.27 -31.21 -5.90
CA ALA A 239 6.62 -31.77 -5.93
C ALA A 239 7.46 -31.08 -7.01
N ASN A 240 6.88 -30.84 -8.18
CA ASN A 240 7.53 -30.22 -9.33
C ASN A 240 6.52 -29.34 -10.08
N GLN A 241 7.01 -28.31 -10.77
CA GLN A 241 6.19 -27.48 -11.64
C GLN A 241 6.06 -28.15 -13.02
N ASN A 242 5.23 -29.17 -13.11
CA ASN A 242 4.95 -29.88 -14.35
C ASN A 242 3.46 -30.21 -14.47
N GLN A 243 3.06 -30.63 -15.67
CA GLN A 243 1.66 -30.92 -16.00
C GLN A 243 1.10 -32.08 -15.16
N GLU A 244 1.89 -33.12 -14.92
CA GLU A 244 1.46 -34.29 -14.15
C GLU A 244 1.07 -33.93 -12.71
N GLU A 245 1.86 -33.09 -12.05
CA GLU A 245 1.59 -32.66 -10.67
C GLU A 245 0.35 -31.76 -10.59
N VAL A 246 0.12 -30.88 -11.57
CA VAL A 246 -1.10 -30.07 -11.66
C VAL A 246 -2.33 -30.96 -11.85
N ILE A 247 -2.28 -31.92 -12.76
CA ILE A 247 -3.37 -32.88 -13.00
C ILE A 247 -3.64 -33.71 -11.75
N LYS A 248 -2.61 -34.19 -11.04
CA LYS A 248 -2.76 -34.93 -9.78
C LYS A 248 -3.50 -34.12 -8.71
N VAL A 249 -3.28 -32.81 -8.63
CA VAL A 249 -4.03 -31.93 -7.71
C VAL A 249 -5.50 -31.87 -8.11
N LEU A 250 -5.80 -31.60 -9.39
CA LEU A 250 -7.18 -31.57 -9.88
C LEU A 250 -7.89 -32.92 -9.67
N ASP A 251 -7.19 -34.03 -9.88
CA ASP A 251 -7.65 -35.41 -9.65
C ASP A 251 -7.99 -35.66 -8.19
N SER A 252 -7.11 -35.24 -7.29
CA SER A 252 -7.32 -35.35 -5.85
C SER A 252 -8.54 -34.55 -5.41
N MET A 253 -8.72 -33.35 -5.96
CA MET A 253 -9.87 -32.50 -5.67
C MET A 253 -11.18 -33.10 -6.19
N GLU A 254 -11.23 -33.57 -7.44
CA GLU A 254 -12.43 -34.23 -8.00
C GLU A 254 -12.76 -35.53 -7.26
N ARG A 255 -11.74 -36.28 -6.82
CA ARG A 255 -11.95 -37.49 -6.02
C ARG A 255 -12.64 -37.17 -4.71
N LYS A 256 -12.22 -36.12 -4.01
CA LYS A 256 -12.76 -35.67 -2.73
C LYS A 256 -14.16 -35.07 -2.85
N LEU A 257 -14.40 -34.21 -3.84
CA LEU A 257 -15.66 -33.48 -3.99
C LEU A 257 -16.74 -34.27 -4.74
N GLY A 258 -16.35 -35.21 -5.59
CA GLY A 258 -17.26 -35.82 -6.57
C GLY A 258 -17.43 -34.94 -7.81
N ARG A 259 -17.99 -35.51 -8.88
CA ARG A 259 -18.05 -34.83 -10.20
C ARG A 259 -18.92 -33.59 -10.18
N VAL A 260 -20.12 -33.69 -9.61
CA VAL A 260 -21.14 -32.62 -9.63
C VAL A 260 -20.63 -31.42 -8.84
N SER A 261 -20.28 -31.63 -7.56
CA SER A 261 -19.79 -30.56 -6.69
C SER A 261 -18.46 -29.98 -7.16
N PHE A 262 -17.59 -30.77 -7.81
CA PHE A 262 -16.38 -30.23 -8.44
C PHE A 262 -16.73 -29.26 -9.58
N ASN A 263 -17.64 -29.64 -10.46
CA ASN A 263 -18.02 -28.80 -11.60
C ASN A 263 -18.73 -27.51 -11.16
N GLU A 264 -19.59 -27.58 -10.14
CA GLU A 264 -20.24 -26.40 -9.54
C GLU A 264 -19.22 -25.46 -8.89
N LYS A 265 -18.24 -26.03 -8.19
CA LYS A 265 -17.19 -25.26 -7.51
C LYS A 265 -16.12 -24.74 -8.45
N PHE A 266 -15.84 -25.42 -9.57
CA PHE A 266 -14.79 -25.09 -10.55
C PHE A 266 -15.39 -25.12 -11.96
N LYS A 267 -16.30 -24.20 -12.26
CA LYS A 267 -16.96 -24.06 -13.56
C LYS A 267 -15.95 -23.82 -14.68
N THR A 268 -15.03 -22.89 -14.46
CA THR A 268 -13.94 -22.57 -15.40
C THR A 268 -12.64 -22.28 -14.66
N ILE A 269 -11.50 -22.61 -15.26
CA ILE A 269 -10.18 -22.27 -14.75
C ILE A 269 -9.40 -21.53 -15.84
N THR A 270 -8.85 -20.36 -15.51
CA THR A 270 -8.00 -19.56 -16.40
C THR A 270 -6.54 -19.70 -15.99
N VAL A 271 -5.67 -20.00 -16.94
CA VAL A 271 -4.22 -20.20 -16.76
C VAL A 271 -3.43 -19.32 -17.74
N ASP A 272 -2.12 -19.21 -17.53
CA ASP A 272 -1.23 -18.69 -18.56
C ASP A 272 -0.69 -19.82 -19.47
N ASN A 273 0.18 -19.43 -20.41
CA ASN A 273 0.84 -20.35 -21.32
C ASN A 273 2.12 -20.97 -20.71
N GLY A 274 2.17 -21.08 -19.38
CA GLY A 274 3.21 -21.80 -18.66
C GLY A 274 3.31 -23.26 -19.09
N SER A 275 4.53 -23.81 -19.07
CA SER A 275 4.78 -25.19 -19.50
C SER A 275 4.00 -26.23 -18.68
N GLU A 276 3.74 -25.94 -17.43
CA GLU A 276 2.98 -26.73 -16.47
C GLU A 276 1.48 -26.79 -16.79
N PHE A 277 0.97 -25.87 -17.62
CA PHE A 277 -0.44 -25.77 -17.95
C PHE A 277 -0.75 -26.15 -19.39
N LEU A 278 0.19 -26.66 -20.19
CA LEU A 278 -0.06 -26.92 -21.62
C LEU A 278 -1.04 -28.08 -21.88
N ASP A 279 -1.17 -29.04 -20.96
CA ASP A 279 -2.09 -30.18 -21.10
C ASP A 279 -3.50 -29.84 -20.60
N HIS A 280 -4.20 -28.94 -21.30
CA HIS A 280 -5.61 -28.64 -20.98
C HIS A 280 -6.50 -29.88 -21.09
N LYS A 281 -6.24 -30.79 -22.03
CA LYS A 281 -7.06 -32.00 -22.22
C LYS A 281 -6.98 -32.88 -20.98
N GLY A 282 -5.80 -33.05 -20.40
CA GLY A 282 -5.60 -33.72 -19.11
C GLY A 282 -6.28 -33.01 -17.95
N MET A 283 -6.19 -31.67 -17.89
CA MET A 283 -6.84 -30.87 -16.84
C MET A 283 -8.39 -30.88 -16.92
N GLU A 284 -8.96 -30.90 -18.13
CA GLU A 284 -10.41 -30.95 -18.36
C GLU A 284 -11.00 -32.37 -18.22
N LYS A 285 -10.23 -33.43 -18.54
CA LYS A 285 -10.69 -34.82 -18.48
C LYS A 285 -11.20 -35.16 -17.08
N SER A 286 -12.40 -35.72 -16.92
CA SER A 286 -12.91 -36.15 -15.60
C SER A 286 -12.46 -37.57 -15.23
N LEU A 287 -12.17 -37.82 -13.95
CA LEU A 287 -11.95 -39.17 -13.40
C LEU A 287 -13.23 -39.99 -13.31
N ARG A 288 -14.39 -39.32 -13.21
CA ARG A 288 -15.69 -39.94 -12.94
C ARG A 288 -16.61 -39.98 -14.17
N SER A 289 -16.12 -39.51 -15.32
CA SER A 289 -16.93 -39.36 -16.53
C SER A 289 -16.07 -39.42 -17.78
N LYS A 290 -16.43 -40.31 -18.70
CA LYS A 290 -15.74 -40.45 -20.00
C LYS A 290 -16.19 -39.42 -21.04
N THR A 291 -17.39 -38.85 -20.87
CA THR A 291 -18.05 -38.01 -21.90
C THR A 291 -18.10 -36.53 -21.53
N LYS A 292 -18.28 -36.21 -20.25
CA LYS A 292 -18.29 -34.81 -19.76
C LYS A 292 -16.96 -34.45 -19.09
N PRO A 293 -16.38 -33.28 -19.39
CA PRO A 293 -15.20 -32.78 -18.69
C PRO A 293 -15.53 -32.37 -17.25
N ARG A 294 -14.52 -32.29 -16.38
CA ARG A 294 -14.66 -31.84 -14.98
C ARG A 294 -14.82 -30.32 -14.88
N THR A 295 -14.17 -29.58 -15.78
CA THR A 295 -14.12 -28.11 -15.85
C THR A 295 -13.78 -27.67 -17.28
N GLN A 296 -13.69 -26.37 -17.51
CA GLN A 296 -13.24 -25.78 -18.77
C GLN A 296 -11.98 -24.93 -18.54
N ILE A 297 -10.95 -25.14 -19.34
CA ILE A 297 -9.67 -24.42 -19.27
C ILE A 297 -9.62 -23.32 -20.32
N TYR A 298 -9.18 -22.14 -19.89
CA TYR A 298 -8.98 -20.97 -20.74
C TYR A 298 -7.57 -20.41 -20.58
N TYR A 299 -6.96 -19.98 -21.68
CA TYR A 299 -5.60 -19.44 -21.71
C TYR A 299 -5.59 -17.93 -21.91
N CYS A 300 -4.80 -17.24 -21.09
CA CYS A 300 -4.46 -15.84 -21.31
C CYS A 300 -3.60 -15.65 -22.56
N HIS A 301 -3.61 -14.44 -23.11
CA HIS A 301 -2.74 -14.10 -24.22
C HIS A 301 -1.28 -14.13 -23.76
N PRO A 302 -0.36 -14.61 -24.62
CA PRO A 302 1.07 -14.47 -24.38
C PRO A 302 1.41 -13.01 -24.06
N TYR A 303 2.28 -12.80 -23.07
CA TYR A 303 2.77 -11.48 -22.64
C TYR A 303 1.70 -10.51 -22.10
N SER A 304 0.51 -11.01 -21.76
CA SER A 304 -0.60 -10.19 -21.27
C SER A 304 -0.83 -10.37 -19.78
N SER A 305 0.19 -10.04 -18.97
CA SER A 305 0.14 -10.25 -17.51
C SER A 305 -0.99 -9.48 -16.82
N TRP A 306 -1.42 -8.36 -17.41
CA TRP A 306 -2.55 -7.55 -16.92
C TRP A 306 -3.88 -8.31 -16.88
N GLU A 307 -4.03 -9.39 -17.66
CA GLU A 307 -5.26 -10.21 -17.68
C GLU A 307 -5.46 -11.00 -16.38
N ARG A 308 -4.40 -11.14 -15.56
CA ARG A 308 -4.37 -11.92 -14.30
C ARG A 308 -3.89 -11.09 -13.10
N GLY A 309 -4.32 -9.83 -13.02
CA GLY A 309 -3.97 -8.96 -11.89
C GLY A 309 -4.35 -9.53 -10.51
N THR A 310 -5.35 -10.42 -10.43
CA THR A 310 -5.73 -11.11 -9.18
C THR A 310 -4.61 -12.03 -8.68
N ASN A 311 -4.04 -12.84 -9.57
CA ASN A 311 -2.94 -13.73 -9.24
C ASN A 311 -1.69 -12.96 -8.85
N GLU A 312 -1.34 -11.88 -9.58
CA GLU A 312 -0.16 -11.07 -9.24
C GLU A 312 -0.26 -10.51 -7.81
N GLN A 313 -1.43 -9.97 -7.43
CA GLN A 313 -1.65 -9.46 -6.08
C GLN A 313 -1.64 -10.58 -5.02
N THR A 314 -2.27 -11.72 -5.31
CA THR A 314 -2.33 -12.87 -4.39
C THR A 314 -0.94 -13.47 -4.16
N ASN A 315 -0.18 -13.69 -5.23
CA ASN A 315 1.20 -14.14 -5.16
C ASN A 315 2.05 -13.15 -4.37
N GLY A 316 1.85 -11.83 -4.57
CA GLY A 316 2.53 -10.80 -3.79
C GLY A 316 2.28 -10.89 -2.28
N ILE A 317 1.07 -11.29 -1.87
CA ILE A 317 0.73 -11.54 -0.47
C ILE A 317 1.40 -12.81 0.04
N ILE A 318 1.32 -13.92 -0.70
CA ILE A 318 1.99 -15.19 -0.32
C ILE A 318 3.49 -14.97 -0.13
N ARG A 319 4.11 -14.12 -0.97
CA ARG A 319 5.53 -13.77 -0.89
C ARG A 319 5.92 -12.96 0.36
N ARG A 320 4.96 -12.44 1.14
CA ARG A 320 5.23 -11.85 2.48
C ARG A 320 5.66 -12.93 3.47
N PHE A 321 5.08 -14.12 3.35
CA PHE A 321 5.35 -15.28 4.22
C PHE A 321 6.44 -16.18 3.65
N ILE A 322 6.48 -16.32 2.32
CA ILE A 322 7.45 -17.17 1.61
C ILE A 322 8.28 -16.29 0.66
N PRO A 323 9.33 -15.62 1.17
CA PRO A 323 10.18 -14.75 0.36
C PRO A 323 10.77 -15.47 -0.86
N LYS A 324 11.02 -14.69 -1.92
CA LYS A 324 11.65 -15.23 -3.14
C LYS A 324 13.04 -15.78 -2.79
N GLY A 325 13.36 -16.97 -3.30
CA GLY A 325 14.63 -17.64 -3.02
C GLY A 325 14.61 -18.53 -1.76
N LYS A 326 13.52 -18.56 -0.99
CA LYS A 326 13.33 -19.56 0.06
C LYS A 326 12.81 -20.87 -0.53
N VAL A 327 13.39 -21.97 -0.07
CA VAL A 327 13.03 -23.33 -0.45
C VAL A 327 11.63 -23.63 0.09
N ILE A 328 10.66 -23.82 -0.79
CA ILE A 328 9.25 -24.04 -0.42
C ILE A 328 9.07 -25.40 0.26
N SER A 329 9.95 -26.36 -0.03
CA SER A 329 9.90 -27.68 0.60
C SER A 329 10.01 -27.64 2.13
N LEU A 330 10.66 -26.60 2.69
CA LEU A 330 10.81 -26.39 4.14
C LEU A 330 9.50 -26.01 4.85
N PHE A 331 8.51 -25.48 4.13
CA PHE A 331 7.22 -25.14 4.72
C PHE A 331 6.34 -26.39 4.79
N ALA A 332 5.87 -26.72 5.99
CA ALA A 332 4.97 -27.83 6.23
C ALA A 332 3.59 -27.55 5.63
N LYS A 333 2.76 -28.59 5.49
CA LYS A 333 1.39 -28.41 5.02
C LYS A 333 0.56 -27.52 5.96
N GLY A 334 0.85 -27.56 7.27
CA GLY A 334 0.25 -26.69 8.28
C GLY A 334 0.54 -25.22 7.99
N ASP A 335 1.81 -24.86 7.79
CA ASP A 335 2.21 -23.49 7.44
C ASP A 335 1.51 -22.97 6.18
N ILE A 336 1.35 -23.82 5.16
CA ILE A 336 0.64 -23.44 3.93
C ILE A 336 -0.85 -23.21 4.21
N GLN A 337 -1.48 -24.03 5.06
CA GLN A 337 -2.87 -23.84 5.47
C GLN A 337 -3.04 -22.54 6.28
N GLU A 338 -2.11 -22.22 7.18
CA GLU A 338 -2.14 -20.97 7.94
C GLU A 338 -2.05 -19.75 7.01
N ILE A 339 -1.19 -19.81 5.98
CA ILE A 339 -1.10 -18.75 4.96
C ILE A 339 -2.41 -18.65 4.17
N GLU A 340 -3.02 -19.78 3.80
CA GLU A 340 -4.31 -19.82 3.10
C GLU A 340 -5.44 -19.21 3.96
N ASP A 341 -5.53 -19.61 5.23
CA ASP A 341 -6.52 -19.11 6.18
C ASP A 341 -6.35 -17.63 6.43
N TRP A 342 -5.11 -17.17 6.61
CA TRP A 342 -4.78 -15.76 6.73
C TRP A 342 -5.23 -14.98 5.48
N LEU A 343 -4.92 -15.48 4.27
CA LEU A 343 -5.32 -14.85 3.01
C LEU A 343 -6.83 -14.73 2.84
N ASN A 344 -7.56 -15.75 3.26
CA ASN A 344 -9.00 -15.83 3.10
C ASN A 344 -9.75 -15.01 4.16
N ASN A 345 -9.12 -14.74 5.31
CA ASN A 345 -9.65 -13.86 6.37
C ASN A 345 -9.11 -12.41 6.30
N TYR A 346 -8.11 -12.15 5.46
CA TYR A 346 -7.52 -10.81 5.31
C TYR A 346 -8.54 -9.76 4.84
N PRO A 347 -8.64 -8.60 5.50
CA PRO A 347 -9.48 -7.48 5.07
C PRO A 347 -9.06 -6.90 3.73
N ARG A 348 -10.00 -6.77 2.78
CA ARG A 348 -9.70 -6.31 1.42
C ARG A 348 -10.43 -5.02 1.06
N ARG A 349 -9.67 -4.03 0.60
CA ARG A 349 -10.21 -2.73 0.14
C ARG A 349 -11.24 -2.86 -0.99
N ILE A 350 -11.05 -3.82 -1.90
CA ILE A 350 -12.00 -4.09 -2.99
C ILE A 350 -13.38 -4.58 -2.52
N PHE A 351 -13.48 -4.96 -1.24
CA PHE A 351 -14.68 -5.46 -0.59
C PHE A 351 -15.05 -4.61 0.64
N ASP A 352 -14.60 -3.35 0.66
CA ASP A 352 -14.86 -2.41 1.76
C ASP A 352 -14.48 -3.00 3.14
N GLY A 353 -13.29 -3.62 3.18
CA GLY A 353 -12.74 -4.26 4.37
C GLY A 353 -13.17 -5.70 4.58
N LYS A 354 -14.20 -6.21 3.90
CA LYS A 354 -14.62 -7.61 4.07
C LYS A 354 -13.57 -8.58 3.56
N SER A 355 -13.48 -9.72 4.22
CA SER A 355 -12.61 -10.84 3.84
C SER A 355 -13.21 -11.66 2.70
N ALA A 356 -12.36 -12.47 2.05
CA ALA A 356 -12.82 -13.38 1.01
C ALA A 356 -13.83 -14.42 1.54
N ASN A 357 -13.65 -14.86 2.79
CA ASN A 357 -14.58 -15.77 3.46
C ASN A 357 -15.97 -15.16 3.66
N GLU A 358 -16.06 -13.89 4.05
CA GLU A 358 -17.33 -13.19 4.19
C GLU A 358 -18.01 -12.97 2.84
N ILE A 359 -17.26 -12.55 1.82
CA ILE A 359 -17.81 -12.38 0.47
C ILE A 359 -18.31 -13.71 -0.10
N ARG A 360 -17.55 -14.79 0.05
CA ARG A 360 -18.00 -16.13 -0.36
C ARG A 360 -19.33 -16.50 0.31
N LYS A 361 -19.46 -16.29 1.62
CA LYS A 361 -20.71 -16.57 2.36
C LYS A 361 -21.88 -15.75 1.82
N ASN A 362 -21.66 -14.48 1.48
CA ASN A 362 -22.70 -13.61 0.93
C ASN A 362 -23.13 -14.03 -0.48
N LEU A 363 -22.18 -14.42 -1.34
CA LEU A 363 -22.48 -14.88 -2.69
C LEU A 363 -23.24 -16.22 -2.69
N ILE A 364 -22.89 -17.14 -1.80
CA ILE A 364 -23.61 -18.43 -1.65
C ILE A 364 -25.04 -18.21 -1.13
N LYS A 365 -25.28 -17.20 -0.29
CA LYS A 365 -26.64 -16.88 0.19
C LYS A 365 -27.52 -16.18 -0.85
N ALA A 366 -26.91 -15.55 -1.85
CA ALA A 366 -27.62 -14.78 -2.87
C ALA A 366 -27.96 -15.61 -4.12
N ALA A 367 -27.30 -16.75 -4.31
CA ALA A 367 -27.58 -17.76 -5.34
C ALA A 367 -28.58 -18.79 -4.79
#